data_AF-A0A2E6K911-F1
#
_entry.id   AF-A0A2E6K911-F1
#
_cell.length_a   1.000
_cell.length_b   1.000
_cell.length_c   1.000
_cell.angle_alpha   90.00
_cell.angle_beta   90.00
_cell.angle_gamma   90.00
#
_symmetry.space_group_name_H-M   'P 1'
#
loop_
_entity.id
_entity.type
_entity.pdbx_description
1 polymer ?
#
loop_
_entity_poly.entity_id
_entity_poly.type
_entity_poly.pdbx_seq_one_letter_code
_entity_poly.pdbx_strand_id
1 'polypeptide(L)'
;RDVPQERIDQLVSGIQRQVETAGEAEIPSQRIGEMVMDGLRGLDSVAYIRFASVYRDFSEARDFEEFASTVQEAAQNEQKLG
;
A
#
# COMPACT_ATOMS: atom_id res chain seq x y z
N ARG A 1 -2.96 15.96 3.60
CA ARG A 1 -3.78 14.75 3.83
C ARG A 1 -3.03 14.00 4.90
N ASP A 2 -3.50 14.10 6.13
CA ASP A 2 -2.69 13.77 7.30
C ASP A 2 -3.13 12.41 7.82
N VAL A 3 -2.33 11.39 7.51
CA VAL A 3 -2.50 10.07 8.12
C VAL A 3 -1.96 10.19 9.55
N PRO A 4 -2.77 9.89 10.60
CA PRO A 4 -2.28 9.90 11.97
C PRO A 4 -1.11 8.94 12.13
N GLN A 5 -0.08 9.36 12.88
CA GLN A 5 1.11 8.55 13.11
C GLN A 5 0.75 7.18 13.69
N GLU A 6 -0.24 7.12 14.58
CA GLU A 6 -0.70 5.89 15.21
C GLU A 6 -1.21 4.87 14.19
N ARG A 7 -1.79 5.33 13.08
CA ARG A 7 -2.27 4.43 12.02
C ARG A 7 -1.11 3.85 11.21
N ILE A 8 -0.04 4.61 11.04
CA ILE A 8 1.20 4.13 10.43
C ILE A 8 1.87 3.12 11.35
N ASP A 9 1.97 3.42 12.65
CA ASP A 9 2.57 2.55 13.65
C ASP A 9 1.81 1.21 13.78
N GLN A 10 0.47 1.26 13.71
CA GLN A 10 -0.39 0.08 13.69
C GLN A 10 -0.14 -0.79 12.45
N LEU A 11 0.01 -0.16 11.27
CA LEU A 11 0.33 -0.88 10.04
C LEU A 11 1.68 -1.60 10.17
N VAL A 12 2.72 -0.88 10.59
CA VAL A 12 4.08 -1.45 10.75
C VAL A 12 4.07 -2.58 11.78
N SER A 13 3.43 -2.38 12.93
CA SER A 13 3.31 -3.40 13.98
C SER A 13 2.54 -4.64 13.49
N GLY A 14 1.52 -4.46 12.66
CA GLY A 14 0.77 -5.55 12.04
C GLY A 14 1.62 -6.37 11.08
N ILE A 15 2.42 -5.72 10.25
CA ILE A 15 3.35 -6.40 9.32
C ILE A 15 4.41 -7.16 10.11
N GLN A 16 5.04 -6.52 11.10
CA GLN A 16 6.04 -7.16 11.96
C GLN A 16 5.48 -8.42 12.62
N ARG A 17 4.28 -8.34 13.20
CA ARG A 17 3.64 -9.50 13.81
C ARG A 17 3.41 -10.63 12.81
N GLN A 18 2.93 -10.33 11.61
CA GLN A 18 2.72 -11.36 10.58
C GLN A 18 4.02 -12.08 10.24
N VAL A 19 5.12 -11.33 10.09
CA VAL A 19 6.46 -11.87 9.85
C VAL A 19 6.94 -12.75 11.00
N GLU A 20 6.84 -12.28 12.24
CA GLU A 20 7.23 -13.04 13.43
C GLU A 20 6.42 -14.34 13.56
N THR A 21 5.12 -14.29 13.30
CA THR A 21 4.24 -15.47 13.39
C THR A 21 4.40 -16.47 12.26
N ALA A 22 5.05 -16.10 11.15
CA ALA A 22 5.29 -17.00 10.03
C ALA A 22 6.26 -18.14 10.40
N GLY A 23 7.14 -17.93 11.38
CA GLY A 23 8.09 -18.95 11.86
C GLY A 23 9.18 -19.32 10.84
N GLU A 24 9.36 -18.52 9.79
CA GLU A 24 10.36 -18.72 8.75
C GLU A 24 11.68 -18.05 9.15
N ALA A 25 12.81 -18.73 8.89
CA ALA A 25 14.13 -18.19 9.20
C ALA A 25 14.54 -17.04 8.27
N GLU A 26 14.02 -17.04 7.04
CA GLU A 26 14.25 -16.02 6.03
C GLU A 26 12.92 -15.68 5.36
N ILE A 27 12.69 -14.38 5.11
CA ILE A 27 11.48 -13.88 4.48
C ILE A 27 11.88 -13.13 3.21
N PRO A 28 11.33 -13.47 2.04
CA PRO A 28 11.59 -12.71 0.83
C PRO A 28 11.11 -11.25 0.98
N SER A 29 11.95 -10.28 0.62
CA SER A 29 11.60 -8.85 0.66
C SER A 29 10.34 -8.53 -0.15
N GLN A 30 10.08 -9.30 -1.21
CA GLN A 30 8.85 -9.19 -2.00
C GLN A 30 7.60 -9.33 -1.13
N ARG A 31 7.57 -10.35 -0.25
CA ARG A 31 6.43 -10.60 0.65
C ARG A 31 6.18 -9.43 1.60
N ILE A 32 7.25 -8.79 2.10
CA ILE A 32 7.12 -7.59 2.94
C ILE A 32 6.52 -6.43 2.14
N GLY A 33 6.98 -6.22 0.91
CA GLY A 33 6.44 -5.19 0.04
C GLY A 33 4.97 -5.39 -0.32
N GLU A 34 4.52 -6.64 -0.51
CA GLU A 34 3.10 -6.98 -0.71
C GLU A 34 2.27 -6.63 0.53
N MET A 35 2.74 -6.98 1.73
CA MET A 35 2.06 -6.60 2.99
C MET A 35 1.96 -5.09 3.17
N VAL A 36 3.00 -4.34 2.78
CA VAL A 36 2.98 -2.86 2.79
C VAL A 36 1.96 -2.33 1.78
N MET A 37 1.94 -2.88 0.55
CA MET A 37 0.98 -2.50 -0.49
C MET A 37 -0.47 -2.69 -0.03
N ASP A 38 -0.79 -3.84 0.55
CA ASP A 38 -2.14 -4.13 1.06
C ASP A 38 -2.54 -3.18 2.19
N GLY A 39 -1.61 -2.90 3.10
CA GLY A 39 -1.84 -1.96 4.19
C GLY A 39 -2.05 -0.52 3.71
N LEU A 40 -1.23 -0.04 2.78
CA LEU A 40 -1.34 1.31 2.22
C LEU A 40 -2.62 1.49 1.40
N ARG A 41 -3.07 0.45 0.68
CA ARG A 41 -4.32 0.50 -0.11
C ARG A 41 -5.53 0.90 0.75
N GLY A 42 -5.60 0.40 1.98
CA GLY A 42 -6.67 0.74 2.93
C GLY A 42 -6.39 1.98 3.79
N LEU A 43 -5.14 2.44 3.86
CA LEU A 43 -4.72 3.54 4.73
C LEU A 43 -4.69 4.89 4.02
N ASP A 44 -4.02 4.97 2.87
CA ASP A 44 -3.91 6.19 2.08
C ASP A 44 -3.59 5.85 0.62
N SER A 45 -4.54 6.16 -0.26
CA SER A 45 -4.42 5.90 -1.70
C SER A 45 -3.19 6.55 -2.34
N VAL A 46 -2.80 7.75 -1.90
CA VAL A 46 -1.65 8.48 -2.46
C VAL A 46 -0.32 7.84 -2.03
N ALA A 47 -0.22 7.36 -0.79
CA ALA A 47 0.93 6.61 -0.30
C ALA A 47 1.03 5.24 -0.99
N TYR A 48 -0.08 4.52 -1.16
CA TYR A 48 -0.14 3.28 -1.95
C TYR A 48 0.41 3.50 -3.36
N ILE A 49 -0.08 4.53 -4.04
CA ILE A 49 0.35 4.97 -5.37
C ILE A 49 1.86 5.22 -5.44
N ARG A 50 2.40 6.01 -4.50
CA ARG A 50 3.84 6.33 -4.44
C ARG A 50 4.70 5.11 -4.13
N PHE A 51 4.19 4.20 -3.31
CA PHE A 51 4.90 2.96 -2.99
C PHE A 51 4.91 2.02 -4.20
N ALA A 52 3.74 1.81 -4.80
CA ALA A 52 3.58 1.00 -6.01
C ALA A 52 4.51 1.47 -7.14
N SER A 53 4.74 2.78 -7.25
CA SER A 53 5.59 3.32 -8.32
C SER A 53 7.05 2.93 -8.26
N VAL A 54 7.56 2.69 -7.07
CA VAL A 54 8.94 2.22 -6.87
C VAL A 54 8.97 0.70 -6.81
N TYR A 55 7.95 0.11 -6.17
CA TYR A 55 7.92 -1.32 -5.89
C TYR A 55 7.62 -2.18 -7.11
N ARG A 56 6.76 -1.72 -8.04
CA ARG A 56 6.35 -2.52 -9.21
C ARG A 56 7.17 -2.32 -10.47
N ASP A 57 8.22 -1.49 -10.47
CA ASP A 57 9.01 -1.12 -11.67
C ASP A 57 8.08 -0.90 -12.88
N PHE A 58 7.38 0.25 -12.91
CA PHE A 58 6.45 0.66 -13.96
C PHE A 58 7.08 0.53 -15.36
N SER A 59 7.02 -0.66 -15.92
CA SER A 59 7.62 -1.01 -17.21
C SER A 59 6.55 -1.37 -18.24
N GLU A 60 5.32 -1.63 -17.80
CA GLU A 60 4.19 -1.93 -18.68
C GLU A 60 3.06 -0.89 -18.57
N ALA A 61 2.48 -0.52 -19.72
CA ALA A 61 1.35 0.41 -19.80
C ALA A 61 0.14 -0.01 -18.95
N ARG A 62 0.01 -1.32 -18.67
CA ARG A 62 -1.08 -1.88 -17.86
C ARG A 62 -1.00 -1.46 -16.40
N ASP A 63 0.21 -1.36 -15.84
CA ASP A 63 0.39 -0.89 -14.46
C ASP A 63 -0.08 0.56 -14.34
N PHE A 64 0.14 1.37 -15.38
CA PHE A 64 -0.31 2.75 -15.42
C PHE A 64 -1.83 2.89 -15.57
N GLU A 65 -2.48 2.02 -16.33
CA GLU A 65 -3.94 1.98 -16.43
C GLU A 65 -4.60 1.57 -15.10
N GLU A 66 -4.06 0.55 -14.42
CA GLU A 66 -4.54 0.11 -13.10
C GLU A 66 -4.28 1.19 -12.02
N PHE A 67 -3.18 1.92 -12.15
CA PHE A 67 -2.89 3.09 -11.34
C PHE A 67 -3.88 4.24 -11.59
N ALA A 68 -4.13 4.57 -12.85
CA ALA A 68 -5.04 5.64 -13.23
C ALA A 68 -6.49 5.36 -12.78
N SER A 69 -6.94 4.11 -12.86
CA SER A 69 -8.25 3.72 -12.34
C SER A 69 -8.33 3.87 -10.82
N THR A 70 -7.29 3.46 -10.08
CA THR A 70 -7.21 3.63 -8.62
C THR A 70 -7.26 5.11 -8.21
N VAL A 71 -6.58 5.99 -8.96
CA VAL A 71 -6.63 7.45 -8.76
C VAL A 71 -8.04 7.99 -9.00
N GLN A 72 -8.71 7.55 -10.05
CA GLN A 72 -10.09 7.97 -10.36
C GLN A 72 -11.08 7.54 -9.28
N GLU A 73 -10.99 6.30 -8.80
CA GLU A 73 -11.83 5.80 -7.70
C GLU A 73 -11.60 6.57 -6.40
N ALA A 74 -10.34 6.85 -6.06
CA ALA A 74 -10.00 7.66 -4.89
C ALA A 74 -10.57 9.09 -5.00
N ALA A 75 -10.47 9.73 -6.17
CA ALA A 75 -11.01 11.06 -6.41
C ALA A 75 -12.56 11.09 -6.34
N GLN A 76 -13.23 10.05 -6.83
CA GLN A 76 -14.69 9.93 -6.78
C GLN A 76 -15.22 9.68 -5.37
N ASN A 77 -14.50 8.92 -4.55
CA ASN A 77 -14.86 8.71 -3.15
C ASN A 77 -14.74 9.99 -2.32
N GLU A 78 -13.73 10.83 -2.56
CA GLU A 78 -13.63 12.12 -1.88
C GLU A 78 -14.76 13.10 -2.24
N GLN A 79 -15.26 13.08 -3.49
CA GLN A 79 -16.40 13.91 -3.92
C GLN A 79 -17.76 13.47 -3.37
N LYS A 80 -17.90 12.23 -2.90
CA LYS A 80 -19.15 11.73 -2.28
C LYS A 80 -19.24 11.99 -0.78
N LEU A 81 -18.11 12.27 -0.13
CA LEU A 81 -18.01 12.50 1.32
C LEU A 81 -17.92 13.99 1.68
N GLY A 82 -17.78 14.88 0.70
CA GLY A 82 -17.92 16.34 0.85
C GLY A 82 -19.27 16.84 0.38
#